data_AF-A0A926CSK6-F1
#
_entry.id   AF-A0A926CSK6-F1
#
_cell.length_a   1.000
_cell.length_b   1.000
_cell.length_c   1.000
_cell.angle_alpha   90.00
_cell.angle_beta   90.00
_cell.angle_gamma   90.00
#
_symmetry.space_group_name_H-M   'P 1'
#
loop_
_entity.id
_entity.type
_entity.pdbx_description
1 polymer ?
#
loop_
_entity_poly.entity_id
_entity_poly.type
_entity_poly.pdbx_seq_one_letter_code
_entity_poly.pdbx_strand_id
1 'polypeptide(L)' 'MLLEDIVREATALSPIERRELIKILVDTLAEPNTLTKRRSILEFEGVGAEMWADIDAQEYVNQLRAEW' A
#
# COMPACT_ATOMS: atom_id res chain seq x y z
N MET A 1 -12.27 -12.25 31.39
CA MET A 1 -12.72 -12.83 30.12
C MET A 1 -11.73 -13.92 29.74
N LEU A 2 -12.14 -15.18 29.76
CA LEU A 2 -11.27 -16.31 29.43
C LEU A 2 -11.23 -16.48 27.91
N LEU A 3 -10.09 -16.88 27.35
CA LEU A 3 -9.93 -17.14 25.91
C LEU A 3 -10.98 -18.16 25.40
N GLU A 4 -11.35 -19.10 26.26
CA GLU A 4 -12.35 -20.13 26.02
C GLU A 4 -13.75 -19.56 25.73
N ASP A 5 -14.14 -18.48 26.42
CA ASP A 5 -15.42 -17.82 26.19
C ASP A 5 -15.46 -17.14 24.82
N ILE A 6 -14.36 -16.52 24.41
CA ILE A 6 -14.22 -15.84 23.10
C ILE A 6 -14.28 -16.87 21.96
N VAL A 7 -13.62 -18.02 22.12
CA VAL A 7 -13.68 -19.11 21.13
C VAL A 7 -15.10 -19.64 21.01
N ARG A 8 -15.82 -19.82 22.12
CA ARG A 8 -17.22 -20.25 22.10
C ARG A 8 -18.09 -19.27 21.31
N GLU A 9 -17.96 -17.96 21.55
CA GLU A 9 -18.70 -16.93 20.83
C GLU A 9 -18.32 -16.86 19.34
N ALA A 10 -17.02 -16.94 19.02
CA ALA A 10 -16.55 -16.99 17.64
C ALA A 10 -17.08 -18.24 16.89
N THR A 11 -17.28 -19.37 17.59
CA THR A 11 -17.88 -20.57 17.00
C THR A 11 -19.40 -20.50 16.88
N ALA A 12 -20.07 -19.49 17.44
CA ALA A 12 -21.50 -19.24 17.21
C ALA A 12 -21.75 -18.41 15.94
N LEU A 13 -20.73 -17.69 15.45
CA LEU A 13 -20.79 -16.89 14.21
C LEU A 13 -20.93 -17.78 12.97
N SER A 14 -21.49 -17.21 11.90
CA SER A 14 -21.51 -17.84 10.58
C SER A 14 -20.10 -18.01 10.00
N PRO A 15 -19.90 -18.93 9.03
CA PRO A 15 -18.59 -19.12 8.39
C PRO A 15 -18.02 -17.90 7.67
N ILE A 16 -18.87 -16.90 7.34
CA ILE A 16 -18.45 -15.65 6.69
C ILE A 16 -17.94 -14.68 7.77
N GLU A 17 -18.72 -14.51 8.85
CA GLU A 17 -18.33 -13.66 9.98
C GLU A 17 -17.07 -14.15 10.68
N ARG A 18 -16.86 -15.47 10.77
CA ARG A 18 -15.60 -16.03 11.29
C ARG A 18 -14.40 -15.65 10.44
N ARG A 19 -14.56 -15.59 9.11
CA ARG A 19 -13.48 -15.19 8.20
C ARG A 19 -13.14 -13.72 8.34
N GLU A 20 -14.17 -12.87 8.44
CA GLU A 20 -13.97 -11.44 8.73
C GLU A 20 -13.30 -11.22 10.09
N LEU A 21 -13.71 -11.97 11.13
CA LEU A 21 -13.08 -11.92 12.44
C LEU A 21 -11.59 -12.28 12.38
N ILE A 22 -11.23 -13.36 11.66
CA ILE A 22 -9.82 -13.75 11.47
C ILE A 22 -9.04 -12.63 10.78
N LYS A 23 -9.60 -12.03 9.73
CA LYS A 23 -8.96 -10.92 9.02
C LYS A 23 -8.69 -9.74 9.95
N ILE A 24 -9.69 -9.32 10.73
CA ILE A 24 -9.54 -8.22 11.70
C ILE A 24 -8.48 -8.56 12.75
N LEU A 25 -8.45 -9.80 13.25
CA LEU A 25 -7.44 -10.23 14.22
C LEU A 25 -6.04 -10.20 13.60
N VAL A 26 -5.87 -10.67 12.37
CA VAL A 26 -4.59 -10.60 11.65
C VAL A 26 -4.17 -9.15 11.43
N ASP A 27 -5.09 -8.26 11.06
CA ASP A 27 -4.81 -6.84 10.87
C ASP A 27 -4.43 -6.14 12.19
N THR A 28 -4.92 -6.62 13.34
CA THR A 28 -4.51 -6.12 14.66
C THR A 28 -3.15 -6.65 15.12
N LEU A 29 -2.73 -7.81 14.60
CA LEU A 29 -1.42 -8.43 14.87
C LEU A 29 -0.34 -7.92 13.93
N ALA A 30 -0.73 -7.42 12.75
CA ALA A 30 0.14 -6.57 11.97
C ALA A 30 0.41 -5.33 12.82
N GLU A 31 1.57 -5.32 13.50
CA GLU A 31 2.09 -4.08 14.09
C GLU A 31 1.91 -2.99 13.02
N PRO A 32 1.35 -1.81 13.36
CA PRO A 32 1.51 -0.69 12.45
C PRO A 32 2.99 -0.66 12.16
N ASN A 33 3.35 -0.82 10.89
CA ASN A 33 4.72 -0.87 10.46
C ASN A 33 5.29 0.53 10.75
N THR A 34 5.62 0.77 12.02
CA THR A 34 6.08 2.03 12.61
C THR A 34 7.50 2.31 12.20
N LEU A 35 8.10 1.36 11.48
CA LEU A 35 9.05 1.66 10.44
C LEU A 35 8.29 2.16 9.20
N THR A 36 7.66 3.34 9.29
CA THR A 36 7.68 4.25 8.16
C THR A 36 9.15 4.52 7.90
N LYS A 37 9.79 3.60 7.16
CA LYS A 37 11.16 3.73 6.68
C LYS A 37 11.22 5.14 6.11
N ARG A 38 12.10 6.00 6.63
CA ARG A 38 12.26 7.35 6.07
C ARG A 38 12.57 7.16 4.59
N ARG A 39 11.56 7.33 3.75
CA ARG A 39 11.67 7.14 2.31
C ARG A 39 12.51 8.31 1.81
N SER A 40 13.61 7.99 1.14
CA SER A 40 14.37 9.02 0.46
C SER A 40 13.73 9.29 -0.90
N ILE A 41 13.66 10.56 -1.32
CA ILE A 41 13.28 10.87 -2.70
C ILE A 41 14.25 10.25 -3.72
N LEU A 42 15.47 9.93 -3.28
CA LEU A 42 16.47 9.22 -4.08
C LEU A 42 16.07 7.77 -4.40
N GLU A 43 15.06 7.20 -3.74
CA GLU A 43 14.50 5.90 -4.11
C GLU A 43 13.85 5.91 -5.52
N PHE A 44 13.58 7.10 -6.07
CA PHE A 44 13.07 7.30 -7.43
C PHE A 44 14.15 7.70 -8.45
N GLU A 45 15.44 7.68 -8.06
CA GLU A 45 16.53 7.93 -8.98
C GLU A 45 16.49 6.92 -10.15
N GLY A 46 16.64 7.41 -11.37
CA GLY A 46 16.61 6.57 -12.58
C GLY A 46 15.22 6.30 -13.15
N VAL A 47 14.13 6.45 -12.38
CA VAL A 47 12.75 6.26 -12.87
C VAL A 47 12.43 7.24 -14.02
N GLY A 48 12.96 8.46 -13.95
CA GLY A 48 12.85 9.45 -15.03
C GLY A 48 13.56 9.03 -16.32
N ALA A 49 14.64 8.25 -16.27
CA ALA A 49 15.32 7.81 -17.49
C ALA A 49 14.48 6.79 -18.27
N GLU A 50 13.80 5.88 -17.56
CA GLU A 50 12.94 4.88 -18.18
C GLU A 50 11.63 5.49 -18.73
N MET A 51 11.01 6.40 -17.98
CA MET A 51 9.75 7.04 -18.42
C MET A 51 9.90 7.94 -19.66
N TRP A 52 11.10 8.50 -19.87
CA TRP A 52 11.38 9.45 -20.94
C TRP A 52 12.26 8.86 -22.05
N ALA A 53 12.50 7.54 -22.03
CA ALA A 53 13.40 6.87 -22.98
C ALA A 53 13.00 7.07 -24.45
N ASP A 54 11.71 7.14 -24.74
CA ASP A 54 11.16 7.31 -26.09
C ASP A 54 10.68 8.74 -26.40
N ILE A 55 10.99 9.71 -25.53
CA ILE A 55 10.59 11.11 -25.69
C ILE A 55 11.80 11.95 -26.09
N ASP A 56 11.73 12.61 -27.25
CA ASP A 56 12.73 13.62 -27.61
C ASP A 56 12.57 14.86 -26.72
N ALA A 57 13.60 15.14 -25.93
CA ALA A 57 13.58 16.25 -24.98
C ALA A 57 13.44 17.61 -25.66
N GLN A 58 13.99 17.76 -26.87
CA GLN A 58 13.94 19.02 -27.61
C GLN A 58 12.56 19.26 -28.22
N GLU A 59 11.91 18.21 -28.71
CA GLU A 59 10.53 18.25 -29.20
C GLU A 59 9.55 18.59 -28.07
N TYR A 60 9.69 17.95 -26.90
CA TYR A 60 8.86 18.24 -25.73
C TYR A 60 8.95 19.72 -25.32
N VAL A 61 10.16 20.29 -25.28
CA VAL A 61 10.36 21.71 -24.97
C VAL A 61 9.72 22.61 -26.02
N ASN A 62 9.78 22.23 -27.30
CA ASN A 62 9.17 23.01 -28.38
C ASN A 62 7.64 23.02 -28.29
N GLN A 63 7.02 21.88 -27.94
CA GLN A 63 5.58 21.79 -27.68
C GLN A 63 5.18 22.70 -26.52
N LEU A 64 5.90 22.62 -25.39
CA LEU A 64 5.61 23.44 -24.21
C LEU A 64 5.70 24.95 -24.49
N ARG A 65 6.65 25.37 -25.34
CA ARG A 65 6.77 26.79 -25.77
C ARG A 65 5.66 27.23 -26.71
N ALA A 66 5.05 26.31 -27.45
CA ALA A 66 3.93 26.64 -28.33
C ALA A 66 2.62 26.82 -27.54
N GLU A 67 2.57 26.33 -26.30
CA GLU A 67 1.40 26.44 -25.40
C GLU A 67 1.34 27.77 -24.62
N TRP A 68 2.39 28.60 -24.66
CA TRP A 68 2.54 29.86 -23.90
C TRP A 68 2.77 31.04 -24.84
#